data_AF-A0A1D8GLL8-F1
#
_entry.id   AF-A0A1D8GLL8-F1
#
_cell.length_a   1.000
_cell.length_b   1.000
_cell.length_c   1.000
_cell.angle_alpha   90.00
_cell.angle_beta   90.00
_cell.angle_gamma   90.00
#
_symmetry.space_group_name_H-M   'P 1'
#
loop_
_entity.id
_entity.type
_entity.pdbx_description
1 polymer ?
#
loop_
_entity_poly.entity_id
_entity_poly.type
_entity_poly.pdbx_seq_one_letter_code
_entity_poly.pdbx_strand_id
1 'polypeptide(L)'
;MDEILIQVVKQCINKGILKDTSLSVDCTHTHANTFKAVPERVMKYLAKKIFKNLEEENGQILEGLNTTIPQYKEIEDHKQAKETMKQYLEEVIEKVKENIKLEDHPKTQATIENAKMILSDPKFIQQRGLRSLVDQDARVGYKSKTESFFGYKTEYLITTKERIITAVKSYDGAYVDGNGFEELMDLSNKTGMIPQEVYGDKTYFRKQILDTISENQAQAYIPVSESVYRIDESRYSYNKDSDQWVCDFGNYTIEKKRFKKKDGREFYKYKFDKQNCRDCPYREECLHARAKVKILDISINTPEFYEYSQ
;
A
#
# COMPACT_ATOMS: atom_id res chain seq x y z
N MET A 1 -8.14 -15.47 -13.04
CA MET A 1 -6.75 -15.97 -12.90
C MET A 1 -6.70 -17.03 -11.82
N ASP A 2 -7.20 -16.72 -10.62
CA ASP A 2 -7.29 -17.64 -9.48
C ASP A 2 -7.88 -19.01 -9.84
N GLU A 3 -9.01 -19.04 -10.56
CA GLU A 3 -9.62 -20.30 -11.02
C GLU A 3 -8.69 -21.13 -11.91
N ILE A 4 -7.95 -20.49 -12.82
CA ILE A 4 -7.02 -21.18 -13.72
C ILE A 4 -5.91 -21.83 -12.89
N LEU A 5 -5.32 -21.07 -11.95
CA LEU A 5 -4.27 -21.60 -11.08
C LEU A 5 -4.78 -22.76 -10.24
N ILE A 6 -5.97 -22.60 -9.62
CA ILE A 6 -6.61 -23.65 -8.84
C ILE A 6 -6.80 -24.93 -9.66
N GLN A 7 -7.29 -24.82 -10.90
CA GLN A 7 -7.51 -25.98 -11.77
C GLN A 7 -6.20 -26.61 -12.25
N VAL A 8 -5.15 -25.83 -12.48
CA VAL A 8 -3.83 -26.36 -12.84
C VAL A 8 -3.24 -27.15 -11.68
N VAL A 9 -3.25 -26.59 -10.46
CA VAL A 9 -2.72 -27.27 -9.27
C VAL A 9 -3.52 -28.54 -8.94
N LYS A 10 -4.86 -28.50 -9.06
CA LYS A 10 -5.73 -29.68 -8.95
C LYS A 10 -5.30 -30.80 -9.89
N GLN A 11 -5.02 -30.47 -11.14
CA GLN A 11 -4.57 -31.45 -12.12
C GLN A 11 -3.17 -32.01 -11.78
N CYS A 12 -2.26 -31.17 -11.26
CA CYS A 12 -0.96 -31.62 -10.78
C CYS A 12 -1.11 -32.61 -9.62
N ILE A 13 -2.03 -32.38 -8.68
CA ILE A 13 -2.35 -33.30 -7.58
C ILE A 13 -2.91 -34.62 -8.15
N ASN A 14 -3.96 -34.54 -8.98
CA ASN A 14 -4.63 -35.72 -9.53
C ASN A 14 -3.72 -36.60 -10.40
N LYS A 15 -2.74 -35.99 -11.08
CA LYS A 15 -1.73 -36.71 -11.89
C LYS A 15 -0.53 -37.18 -11.06
N GLY A 16 -0.49 -36.91 -9.76
CA GLY A 16 0.63 -37.26 -8.88
C GLY A 16 1.92 -36.51 -9.19
N ILE A 17 1.83 -35.34 -9.84
CA ILE A 17 2.95 -34.43 -10.10
C ILE A 17 3.30 -33.67 -8.82
N LEU A 18 2.29 -33.15 -8.12
CA LEU A 18 2.44 -32.48 -6.83
C LEU A 18 2.24 -33.52 -5.73
N LYS A 19 3.30 -33.80 -4.96
CA LYS A 19 3.26 -34.72 -3.81
C LYS A 19 3.64 -34.03 -2.51
N ASP A 20 4.32 -32.90 -2.59
CA ASP A 20 4.72 -32.11 -1.43
C ASP A 20 3.50 -31.55 -0.68
N THR A 21 3.61 -31.55 0.65
CA THR A 21 2.62 -30.98 1.57
C THR A 21 3.14 -29.73 2.26
N SER A 22 4.35 -29.29 1.91
CA SER A 22 5.00 -28.13 2.50
C SER A 22 4.84 -26.90 1.59
N LEU A 23 4.47 -25.75 2.16
CA LEU A 23 4.35 -24.47 1.47
C LEU A 23 5.37 -23.46 1.99
N SER A 24 5.89 -22.62 1.11
CA SER A 24 6.68 -21.43 1.46
C SER A 24 5.91 -20.20 1.04
N VAL A 25 5.86 -19.19 1.91
CA VAL A 25 5.34 -17.85 1.58
C VAL A 25 6.50 -16.90 1.30
N ASP A 26 6.37 -16.09 0.25
CA ASP A 26 7.31 -15.03 -0.08
C ASP A 26 6.64 -13.91 -0.88
N CYS A 27 7.27 -12.73 -0.89
CA CYS A 27 6.79 -11.53 -1.56
C CYS A 27 7.89 -10.90 -2.40
N THR A 28 7.57 -10.53 -3.65
CA THR A 28 8.48 -9.85 -4.57
C THR A 28 7.86 -8.55 -5.10
N HIS A 29 8.65 -7.63 -5.66
CA HIS A 29 8.17 -6.38 -6.22
C HIS A 29 8.32 -6.32 -7.74
N THR A 30 7.42 -5.60 -8.40
CA THR A 30 7.47 -5.29 -9.83
C THR A 30 7.34 -3.78 -10.04
N HIS A 31 8.08 -3.24 -11.01
CA HIS A 31 8.00 -1.83 -11.37
C HIS A 31 6.81 -1.58 -12.29
N ALA A 32 6.03 -0.53 -12.00
CA ALA A 32 5.02 -0.05 -12.93
C ALA A 32 5.70 0.49 -14.19
N ASN A 33 5.10 0.26 -15.36
CA ASN A 33 5.60 0.77 -16.63
C ASN A 33 5.19 2.24 -16.85
N THR A 34 5.47 3.08 -15.85
CA THR A 34 5.18 4.51 -15.85
C THR A 34 6.15 5.20 -14.89
N PHE A 35 6.36 6.50 -15.11
CA PHE A 35 7.11 7.30 -14.16
C PHE A 35 6.25 7.67 -12.93
N LYS A 36 6.93 7.98 -11.81
CA LYS A 36 6.32 8.46 -10.57
C LYS A 36 6.15 9.98 -10.61
N ALA A 37 4.92 10.48 -10.78
CA ALA A 37 4.62 11.92 -10.84
C ALA A 37 4.41 12.55 -9.47
N VAL A 38 4.75 13.84 -9.31
CA VAL A 38 4.35 14.66 -8.16
C VAL A 38 2.90 15.17 -8.34
N PRO A 39 2.16 15.50 -7.26
CA PRO A 39 0.76 15.93 -7.35
C PRO A 39 0.50 17.06 -8.34
N GLU A 40 1.38 18.05 -8.36
CA GLU A 40 1.36 19.21 -9.27
C GLU A 40 1.36 18.76 -10.74
N ARG A 41 2.19 17.77 -11.06
CA ARG A 41 2.28 17.21 -12.42
C ARG A 41 1.05 16.37 -12.77
N VAL A 42 0.48 15.64 -11.82
CA VAL A 42 -0.79 14.91 -12.00
C VAL A 42 -1.92 15.89 -12.29
N MET A 43 -2.07 16.95 -11.49
CA MET A 43 -3.10 17.97 -11.68
C MET A 43 -2.95 18.69 -13.03
N LYS A 44 -1.71 19.02 -13.42
CA LYS A 44 -1.41 19.55 -14.76
C LYS A 44 -1.89 18.61 -15.87
N TYR A 45 -1.68 17.30 -15.74
CA TYR A 45 -2.11 16.34 -16.76
C TYR A 45 -3.62 16.13 -16.78
N LEU A 46 -4.30 16.20 -15.63
CA LEU A 46 -5.76 16.22 -15.58
C LEU A 46 -6.32 17.43 -16.31
N ALA A 47 -5.82 18.65 -16.03
CA ALA A 47 -6.24 19.87 -16.72
C ALA A 47 -6.03 19.76 -18.25
N LYS A 48 -4.85 19.31 -18.69
CA LYS A 48 -4.58 19.07 -20.12
C LYS A 48 -5.53 18.06 -20.75
N LYS A 49 -5.87 16.98 -20.03
CA LYS A 49 -6.78 15.94 -20.52
C LYS A 49 -8.21 16.48 -20.64
N ILE A 50 -8.65 17.31 -19.70
CA ILE A 50 -9.94 18.02 -19.79
C ILE A 50 -9.97 18.90 -21.04
N PHE A 51 -8.96 19.74 -21.26
CA PHE A 51 -8.92 20.62 -22.44
C PHE A 51 -8.92 19.83 -23.75
N LYS A 52 -8.12 18.76 -23.83
CA LYS A 52 -8.08 17.89 -25.00
C LYS A 52 -9.44 17.24 -25.28
N ASN A 53 -10.11 16.71 -24.25
CA ASN A 53 -11.42 16.08 -24.43
C ASN A 53 -12.47 17.09 -24.87
N LEU A 54 -12.47 18.30 -24.30
CA LEU A 54 -13.36 19.39 -24.72
C LEU A 54 -13.14 19.79 -26.18
N GLU A 55 -11.89 19.90 -26.62
CA GLU A 55 -11.57 20.19 -28.02
C GLU A 55 -12.07 19.07 -28.95
N GLU A 56 -11.91 17.81 -28.56
CA GLU A 56 -12.40 16.66 -29.33
C GLU A 56 -13.93 16.57 -29.36
N GLU A 57 -14.62 16.90 -28.25
CA GLU A 57 -16.08 16.78 -28.12
C GLU A 57 -16.84 18.02 -28.64
N ASN A 58 -16.24 19.21 -28.55
CA ASN A 58 -16.90 20.49 -28.89
C ASN A 58 -16.33 21.13 -30.17
N GLY A 59 -15.22 20.60 -30.69
CA GLY A 59 -14.47 21.20 -31.81
C GLY A 59 -13.66 22.44 -31.45
N GLN A 60 -13.83 22.99 -30.24
CA GLN A 60 -13.06 24.12 -29.72
C GLN A 60 -13.03 24.12 -28.18
N ILE A 61 -12.05 24.81 -27.60
CA ILE A 61 -12.02 25.05 -26.17
C ILE A 61 -13.05 26.14 -25.82
N LEU A 62 -13.71 26.00 -24.68
CA LEU A 62 -14.69 26.96 -24.16
C LEU A 62 -14.07 28.37 -24.01
N GLU A 63 -14.78 29.38 -24.52
CA GLU A 63 -14.39 30.79 -24.32
C GLU A 63 -14.40 31.14 -22.82
N GLY A 64 -13.36 31.85 -22.36
CA GLY A 64 -13.21 32.24 -20.95
C GLY A 64 -12.65 31.15 -20.02
N LEU A 65 -12.35 29.95 -20.52
CA LEU A 65 -11.64 28.93 -19.78
C LEU A 65 -10.15 29.29 -19.68
N ASN A 66 -9.59 29.28 -18.47
CA ASN A 66 -8.17 29.56 -18.26
C ASN A 66 -7.30 28.36 -18.67
N THR A 67 -6.84 28.35 -19.92
CA THR A 67 -5.93 27.32 -20.45
C THR A 67 -4.47 27.51 -20.06
N THR A 68 -4.14 28.61 -19.37
CA THR A 68 -2.79 28.90 -18.91
C THR A 68 -2.52 28.19 -17.59
N ILE A 69 -1.94 26.99 -17.69
CA ILE A 69 -1.59 26.17 -16.51
C ILE A 69 -0.45 26.85 -15.73
N PRO A 70 -0.56 27.03 -14.40
CA PRO A 70 0.50 27.62 -13.58
C PRO A 70 1.86 26.93 -13.75
N GLN A 71 2.93 27.73 -13.79
CA GLN A 71 4.31 27.22 -13.82
C GLN A 71 4.75 26.81 -12.41
N TYR A 72 4.17 25.73 -11.89
CA TYR A 72 4.40 25.26 -10.53
C TYR A 72 5.88 24.98 -10.18
N LYS A 73 6.75 24.82 -11.19
CA LYS A 73 8.20 24.64 -10.98
C LYS A 73 8.94 25.92 -10.60
N GLU A 74 8.34 27.09 -10.86
CA GLU A 74 8.88 28.41 -10.54
C GLU A 74 8.50 28.85 -9.12
N ILE A 75 7.59 28.13 -8.47
CA ILE A 75 7.18 28.39 -7.08
C ILE A 75 8.16 27.68 -6.15
N GLU A 76 8.91 28.45 -5.35
CA GLU A 76 9.91 27.91 -4.41
C GLU A 76 9.29 27.04 -3.31
N ASP A 77 8.15 27.47 -2.74
CA ASP A 77 7.45 26.70 -1.72
C ASP A 77 6.61 25.57 -2.35
N HIS A 78 7.05 24.34 -2.15
CA HIS A 78 6.32 23.15 -2.58
C HIS A 78 4.89 23.05 -2.04
N LYS A 79 4.60 23.57 -0.85
CA LYS A 79 3.21 23.58 -0.33
C LYS A 79 2.35 24.55 -1.12
N GLN A 80 2.87 25.75 -1.36
CA GLN A 80 2.20 26.74 -2.19
C GLN A 80 2.00 26.22 -3.62
N ALA A 81 2.99 25.56 -4.21
CA ALA A 81 2.88 24.99 -5.55
C ALA A 81 1.73 23.98 -5.68
N LYS A 82 1.55 23.12 -4.67
CA LYS A 82 0.44 22.16 -4.61
C LYS A 82 -0.91 22.85 -4.48
N GLU A 83 -1.00 23.85 -3.60
CA GLU A 83 -2.24 24.60 -3.37
C GLU A 83 -2.66 25.38 -4.63
N THR A 84 -1.73 26.11 -5.25
CA THR A 84 -1.97 26.83 -6.50
C THR A 84 -2.47 25.90 -7.61
N MET A 85 -1.83 24.74 -7.79
CA MET A 85 -2.25 23.77 -8.80
C MET A 85 -3.60 23.12 -8.50
N LYS A 86 -3.91 22.92 -7.22
CA LYS A 86 -5.20 22.39 -6.77
C LYS A 86 -6.32 23.38 -7.07
N GLN A 87 -6.18 24.62 -6.62
CA GLN A 87 -7.15 25.70 -6.87
C GLN A 87 -7.38 25.89 -8.37
N TYR A 88 -6.31 25.93 -9.16
CA TYR A 88 -6.41 26.03 -10.61
C TYR A 88 -7.23 24.89 -11.24
N LEU A 89 -6.99 23.65 -10.83
CA LEU A 89 -7.74 22.51 -11.38
C LEU A 89 -9.22 22.54 -10.94
N GLU A 90 -9.50 22.93 -9.70
CA GLU A 90 -10.87 23.11 -9.19
C GLU A 90 -11.62 24.19 -9.97
N GLU A 91 -11.00 25.35 -10.23
CA GLU A 91 -11.57 26.42 -11.06
C GLU A 91 -11.86 25.96 -12.49
N VAL A 92 -10.95 25.21 -13.10
CA VAL A 92 -11.17 24.61 -14.44
C VAL A 92 -12.38 23.69 -14.41
N ILE A 93 -12.49 22.82 -13.40
CA ILE A 93 -13.61 21.88 -13.27
C ILE A 93 -14.94 22.61 -13.10
N GLU A 94 -15.00 23.66 -12.27
CA GLU A 94 -16.25 24.43 -12.07
C GLU A 94 -16.65 25.19 -13.33
N LYS A 95 -15.71 25.88 -13.98
CA LYS A 95 -16.01 26.58 -15.25
C LYS A 95 -16.53 25.63 -16.31
N VAL A 96 -15.96 24.43 -16.44
CA VAL A 96 -16.46 23.45 -17.41
C VAL A 96 -17.89 23.03 -17.06
N LYS A 97 -18.19 22.74 -15.79
CA LYS A 97 -19.54 22.38 -15.35
C LYS A 97 -20.59 23.49 -15.56
N GLU A 98 -20.21 24.75 -15.44
CA GLU A 98 -21.11 25.89 -15.67
C GLU A 98 -21.43 26.11 -17.15
N ASN A 99 -20.51 25.74 -18.05
CA ASN A 99 -20.59 26.09 -19.48
C ASN A 99 -21.00 24.94 -20.39
N ILE A 100 -20.95 23.68 -19.92
CA ILE A 100 -21.37 22.51 -20.70
C ILE A 100 -22.25 21.54 -19.90
N LYS A 101 -23.15 20.84 -20.61
CA LYS A 101 -23.87 19.69 -20.06
C LYS A 101 -22.97 18.47 -20.11
N LEU A 102 -22.50 18.00 -18.95
CA LEU A 102 -21.52 16.91 -18.88
C LEU A 102 -22.03 15.60 -19.50
N GLU A 103 -23.35 15.39 -19.48
CA GLU A 103 -23.98 14.19 -20.04
C GLU A 103 -23.74 14.04 -21.55
N ASP A 104 -23.56 15.16 -22.25
CA ASP A 104 -23.25 15.20 -23.68
C ASP A 104 -21.74 15.01 -23.96
N HIS A 105 -20.90 14.97 -22.91
CA HIS A 105 -19.43 15.01 -22.99
C HIS A 105 -18.80 13.90 -22.13
N PRO A 106 -19.01 12.62 -22.50
CA PRO A 106 -18.67 11.48 -21.64
C PRO A 106 -17.17 11.38 -21.29
N LYS A 107 -16.25 11.75 -22.20
CA LYS A 107 -14.81 11.71 -21.89
C LYS A 107 -14.42 12.82 -20.92
N THR A 108 -14.95 14.02 -21.12
CA THR A 108 -14.73 15.15 -20.22
C THR A 108 -15.31 14.86 -18.84
N GLN A 109 -16.55 14.36 -18.77
CA GLN A 109 -17.21 13.96 -17.54
C GLN A 109 -16.38 12.93 -16.76
N ALA A 110 -15.97 11.84 -17.39
CA ALA A 110 -15.15 10.81 -16.75
C ALA A 110 -13.81 11.35 -16.22
N THR A 111 -13.20 12.30 -16.93
CA THR A 111 -11.94 12.92 -16.50
C THR A 111 -12.16 13.85 -15.30
N ILE A 112 -13.27 14.59 -15.26
CA ILE A 112 -13.64 15.44 -14.12
C ILE A 112 -13.97 14.59 -12.89
N GLU A 113 -14.74 13.51 -13.04
CA GLU A 113 -15.05 12.59 -11.95
C GLU A 113 -13.79 11.96 -11.36
N ASN A 114 -12.88 11.49 -12.22
CA ASN A 114 -11.57 11.00 -11.79
C ASN A 114 -10.73 12.08 -11.08
N ALA A 115 -10.72 13.32 -11.60
CA ALA A 115 -10.01 14.43 -10.96
C ALA A 115 -10.56 14.72 -9.56
N LYS A 116 -11.89 14.77 -9.40
CA LYS A 116 -12.54 14.96 -8.10
C LYS A 116 -12.20 13.85 -7.11
N MET A 117 -12.25 12.59 -7.55
CA MET A 117 -11.87 11.44 -6.73
C MET A 117 -10.42 11.59 -6.23
N ILE A 118 -9.48 11.90 -7.13
CA ILE A 118 -8.06 12.09 -6.78
C ILE A 118 -7.85 13.26 -5.82
N LEU A 119 -8.50 14.41 -6.06
CA LEU A 119 -8.38 15.60 -5.21
C LEU A 119 -9.02 15.40 -3.83
N SER A 120 -10.05 14.55 -3.74
CA SER A 120 -10.71 14.22 -2.49
C SER A 120 -9.89 13.31 -1.58
N ASP A 121 -8.97 12.50 -2.14
CA ASP A 121 -8.08 11.63 -1.37
C ASP A 121 -7.00 12.46 -0.65
N PRO A 122 -7.03 12.55 0.69
CA PRO A 122 -6.05 13.33 1.43
C PRO A 122 -4.61 12.79 1.28
N LYS A 123 -4.43 11.52 0.91
CA LYS A 123 -3.11 10.91 0.67
C LYS A 123 -2.45 11.45 -0.60
N PHE A 124 -3.22 11.95 -1.57
CA PHE A 124 -2.69 12.43 -2.85
C PHE A 124 -1.74 13.61 -2.67
N ILE A 125 -2.19 14.71 -2.05
CA ILE A 125 -1.39 15.92 -1.81
C ILE A 125 -0.16 15.63 -0.92
N GLN A 126 -0.29 14.67 0.00
CA GLN A 126 0.80 14.20 0.85
C GLN A 126 1.77 13.23 0.16
N GLN A 127 1.58 12.98 -1.14
CA GLN A 127 2.46 12.12 -1.95
C GLN A 127 2.47 10.65 -1.54
N ARG A 128 1.39 10.18 -0.89
CA ARG A 128 1.24 8.80 -0.40
C ARG A 128 0.15 8.00 -1.11
N GLY A 129 -0.71 8.69 -1.86
CA GLY A 129 -1.73 8.08 -2.70
C GLY A 129 -1.24 7.95 -4.13
N LEU A 130 -2.11 8.31 -5.06
CA LEU A 130 -1.86 8.23 -6.50
C LEU A 130 -0.64 9.03 -6.96
N ARG A 131 0.15 8.42 -7.86
CA ARG A 131 1.36 9.02 -8.46
C ARG A 131 1.40 8.89 -9.99
N SER A 132 0.39 8.29 -10.62
CA SER A 132 0.29 8.20 -12.08
C SER A 132 -1.18 8.18 -12.51
N LEU A 133 -1.49 8.81 -13.64
CA LEU A 133 -2.80 8.72 -14.30
C LEU A 133 -2.90 7.57 -15.30
N VAL A 134 -1.74 7.00 -15.68
CA VAL A 134 -1.66 5.84 -16.58
C VAL A 134 -1.88 4.56 -15.79
N ASP A 135 -1.30 4.50 -14.59
CA ASP A 135 -1.42 3.39 -13.66
C ASP A 135 -1.80 3.96 -12.29
N GLN A 136 -3.12 3.99 -12.03
CA GLN A 136 -3.69 4.61 -10.84
C GLN A 136 -3.58 3.73 -9.60
N ASP A 137 -3.26 2.44 -9.75
CA ASP A 137 -3.17 1.48 -8.65
C ASP A 137 -1.74 1.35 -8.12
N ALA A 138 -0.72 1.59 -8.97
CA ALA A 138 0.67 1.61 -8.53
C ALA A 138 0.91 2.56 -7.35
N ARG A 139 1.66 2.07 -6.36
CA ARG A 139 2.06 2.84 -5.16
C ARG A 139 3.57 2.80 -4.97
N VAL A 140 4.05 3.66 -4.09
CA VAL A 140 5.47 3.69 -3.70
C VAL A 140 5.68 2.64 -2.62
N GLY A 141 6.57 1.68 -2.91
CA GLY A 141 7.06 0.70 -1.95
C GLY A 141 8.54 0.93 -1.61
N TYR A 142 9.03 0.19 -0.63
CA TYR A 142 10.41 0.28 -0.15
C TYR A 142 11.08 -1.09 -0.18
N LYS A 143 12.32 -1.12 -0.66
CA LYS A 143 13.22 -2.29 -0.57
C LYS A 143 14.30 -2.11 0.49
N SER A 144 14.51 -0.86 0.91
CA SER A 144 15.30 -0.51 2.07
C SER A 144 14.87 0.84 2.60
N LYS A 145 15.48 1.31 3.70
CA LYS A 145 15.26 2.66 4.21
C LYS A 145 15.60 3.76 3.19
N THR A 146 16.52 3.48 2.26
CA THR A 146 17.01 4.46 1.27
C THR A 146 16.58 4.13 -0.16
N GLU A 147 16.09 2.92 -0.42
CA GLU A 147 15.67 2.49 -1.75
C GLU A 147 14.15 2.29 -1.80
N SER A 148 13.50 3.06 -2.67
CA SER A 148 12.07 2.93 -2.97
C SER A 148 11.85 2.45 -4.40
N PHE A 149 10.71 1.80 -4.65
CA PHE A 149 10.23 1.47 -5.98
C PHE A 149 8.83 2.05 -6.20
N PHE A 150 8.39 2.10 -7.45
CA PHE A 150 7.03 2.49 -7.81
C PHE A 150 6.40 1.37 -8.63
N GLY A 151 5.33 0.78 -8.12
CA GLY A 151 4.69 -0.37 -8.74
C GLY A 151 3.91 -1.19 -7.74
N TYR A 152 4.18 -2.49 -7.71
CA TYR A 152 3.37 -3.52 -7.08
C TYR A 152 4.21 -4.48 -6.26
N LYS A 153 3.59 -5.12 -5.27
CA LYS A 153 4.10 -6.30 -4.58
C LYS A 153 3.28 -7.52 -4.98
N THR A 154 3.93 -8.64 -5.22
CA THR A 154 3.29 -9.91 -5.54
C THR A 154 3.71 -10.93 -4.50
N GLU A 155 2.73 -11.41 -3.74
CA GLU A 155 2.91 -12.39 -2.68
C GLU A 155 2.32 -13.72 -3.11
N TYR A 156 3.00 -14.81 -2.80
CA TYR A 156 2.64 -16.12 -3.29
C TYR A 156 2.96 -17.23 -2.30
N LEU A 157 2.21 -18.32 -2.41
CA LEU A 157 2.51 -19.61 -1.78
C LEU A 157 3.05 -20.56 -2.84
N ILE A 158 4.15 -21.23 -2.53
CA ILE A 158 4.83 -22.16 -3.44
C ILE A 158 5.21 -23.45 -2.72
N THR A 159 5.07 -24.59 -3.38
CA THR A 159 5.57 -25.86 -2.81
C THR A 159 7.08 -25.85 -2.69
N THR A 160 7.62 -26.54 -1.68
CA THR A 160 9.07 -26.50 -1.39
C THR A 160 9.88 -27.39 -2.33
N LYS A 161 9.29 -28.51 -2.79
CA LYS A 161 9.95 -29.48 -3.67
C LYS A 161 9.73 -29.21 -5.14
N GLU A 162 8.49 -29.28 -5.61
CA GLU A 162 8.16 -29.13 -7.05
C GLU A 162 8.16 -27.68 -7.52
N ARG A 163 8.23 -26.71 -6.61
CA ARG A 163 8.21 -25.27 -6.91
C ARG A 163 6.97 -24.84 -7.69
N ILE A 164 5.83 -25.44 -7.36
CA ILE A 164 4.54 -25.09 -7.95
C ILE A 164 3.91 -24.00 -7.09
N ILE A 165 3.60 -22.85 -7.71
CA ILE A 165 2.83 -21.79 -7.06
C ILE A 165 1.40 -22.27 -6.89
N THR A 166 0.89 -22.26 -5.66
CA THR A 166 -0.46 -22.72 -5.32
C THR A 166 -1.44 -21.57 -5.12
N ALA A 167 -0.93 -20.39 -4.75
CA ALA A 167 -1.68 -19.15 -4.68
C ALA A 167 -0.75 -17.96 -5.00
N VAL A 168 -1.30 -16.92 -5.62
CA VAL A 168 -0.57 -15.66 -5.89
C VAL A 168 -1.54 -14.49 -5.90
N LYS A 169 -1.13 -13.38 -5.30
CA LYS A 169 -1.86 -12.10 -5.32
C LYS A 169 -0.91 -10.95 -5.56
N SER A 170 -1.37 -9.99 -6.37
CA SER A 170 -0.67 -8.73 -6.60
C SER A 170 -1.39 -7.61 -5.88
N TYR A 171 -0.64 -6.87 -5.08
CA TYR A 171 -1.07 -5.71 -4.32
C TYR A 171 -0.25 -4.50 -4.78
N ASP A 172 -0.73 -3.29 -4.46
CA ASP A 172 0.04 -2.09 -4.74
C ASP A 172 1.38 -2.06 -3.98
N GLY A 173 2.30 -1.19 -4.40
CA GLY A 173 3.64 -1.11 -3.82
C GLY A 173 3.68 -0.74 -2.33
N ALA A 174 2.62 -0.16 -1.77
CA ALA A 174 2.53 0.19 -0.35
C ALA A 174 2.10 -1.01 0.53
N TYR A 175 1.79 -2.16 -0.08
CA TYR A 175 1.51 -3.41 0.61
C TYR A 175 2.61 -3.82 1.60
N VAL A 176 2.19 -4.44 2.70
CA VAL A 176 3.08 -5.02 3.70
C VAL A 176 2.90 -6.53 3.69
N ASP A 177 4.03 -7.21 3.49
CA ASP A 177 4.15 -8.66 3.36
C ASP A 177 3.42 -9.40 4.49
N GLY A 178 2.58 -10.36 4.12
CA GLY A 178 1.78 -11.25 4.94
C GLY A 178 0.38 -10.72 5.30
N ASN A 179 0.03 -9.49 4.95
CA ASN A 179 -1.32 -8.96 5.23
C ASN A 179 -2.42 -9.70 4.45
N GLY A 180 -2.08 -10.29 3.31
CA GLY A 180 -2.95 -11.14 2.48
C GLY A 180 -2.72 -12.63 2.69
N PHE A 181 -2.01 -13.04 3.74
CA PHE A 181 -1.65 -14.44 3.95
C PHE A 181 -2.86 -15.37 4.07
N GLU A 182 -3.92 -14.95 4.77
CA GLU A 182 -5.16 -15.70 4.91
C GLU A 182 -5.81 -15.98 3.55
N GLU A 183 -5.91 -14.96 2.69
CA GLU A 183 -6.43 -15.10 1.32
C GLU A 183 -5.61 -16.08 0.48
N LEU A 184 -4.28 -16.02 0.61
CA LEU A 184 -3.38 -16.95 -0.09
C LEU A 184 -3.58 -18.39 0.39
N MET A 185 -3.71 -18.60 1.70
CA MET A 185 -3.94 -19.93 2.28
C MET A 185 -5.27 -20.51 1.80
N ASP A 186 -6.33 -19.71 1.80
CA ASP A 186 -7.65 -20.09 1.28
C ASP A 186 -7.61 -20.51 -0.19
N LEU A 187 -6.88 -19.76 -1.02
CA LEU A 187 -6.70 -20.10 -2.43
C LEU A 187 -5.92 -21.40 -2.61
N SER A 188 -4.88 -21.62 -1.81
CA SER A 188 -4.11 -22.86 -1.82
C SER A 188 -4.96 -24.06 -1.42
N ASN A 189 -5.77 -23.93 -0.36
CA ASN A 189 -6.68 -24.99 0.09
C ASN A 189 -7.75 -25.32 -0.96
N LYS A 190 -8.26 -24.32 -1.69
CA LYS A 190 -9.21 -24.54 -2.79
C LYS A 190 -8.66 -25.43 -3.92
N THR A 191 -7.34 -25.61 -4.01
CA THR A 191 -6.70 -26.55 -4.94
C THR A 191 -6.86 -28.01 -4.52
N GLY A 192 -7.32 -28.29 -3.31
CA GLY A 192 -7.36 -29.65 -2.74
C GLY A 192 -6.03 -30.07 -2.11
N MET A 193 -5.04 -29.17 -2.07
CA MET A 193 -3.84 -29.34 -1.26
C MET A 193 -4.19 -29.21 0.22
N ILE A 194 -3.57 -30.05 1.06
CA ILE A 194 -3.66 -29.98 2.52
C ILE A 194 -2.23 -29.72 3.02
N PRO A 195 -1.87 -28.47 3.32
CA PRO A 195 -0.53 -28.15 3.78
C PRO A 195 -0.30 -28.74 5.18
N GLN A 196 0.87 -29.33 5.39
CA GLN A 196 1.32 -29.83 6.70
C GLN A 196 2.36 -28.92 7.33
N GLU A 197 3.12 -28.20 6.52
CA GLU A 197 4.20 -27.33 6.97
C GLU A 197 4.16 -26.03 6.18
N VAL A 198 4.34 -24.90 6.87
CA VAL A 198 4.40 -23.58 6.25
C VAL A 198 5.68 -22.87 6.66
N TYR A 199 6.50 -22.54 5.66
CA TYR A 199 7.76 -21.84 5.80
C TYR A 199 7.59 -20.36 5.42
N GLY A 200 8.28 -19.50 6.14
CA GLY A 200 8.30 -18.07 5.86
C GLY A 200 9.53 -17.41 6.47
N ASP A 201 9.87 -16.23 5.98
CA ASP A 201 10.90 -15.42 6.62
C ASP A 201 10.44 -14.92 8.01
N LYS A 202 11.36 -14.37 8.80
CA LYS A 202 11.09 -13.85 10.16
C LYS A 202 9.90 -12.87 10.23
N THR A 203 9.52 -12.25 9.14
CA THR A 203 8.52 -11.17 9.10
C THR A 203 7.10 -11.68 8.98
N TYR A 204 6.95 -12.94 8.55
CA TYR A 204 5.71 -13.68 8.68
C TYR A 204 5.49 -14.21 10.11
N PHE A 205 6.41 -13.99 11.06
CA PHE A 205 6.22 -14.34 12.48
C PHE A 205 5.27 -13.35 13.16
N ARG A 206 3.98 -13.47 12.84
CA ARG A 206 2.89 -12.64 13.36
C ARG A 206 1.76 -13.52 13.85
N LYS A 207 1.08 -13.10 14.93
CA LYS A 207 0.05 -13.91 15.59
C LYS A 207 -1.04 -14.35 14.60
N GLN A 208 -1.56 -13.43 13.79
CA GLN A 208 -2.60 -13.72 12.80
C GLN A 208 -2.17 -14.82 11.80
N ILE A 209 -0.93 -14.73 11.30
CA ILE A 209 -0.37 -15.73 10.38
C ILE A 209 -0.22 -17.10 11.07
N LEU A 210 0.33 -17.10 12.29
CA LEU A 210 0.50 -18.34 13.08
C LEU A 210 -0.85 -18.98 13.43
N ASP A 211 -1.85 -18.17 13.77
CA ASP A 211 -3.22 -18.61 14.03
C ASP A 211 -3.81 -19.25 12.76
N THR A 212 -3.73 -18.59 11.60
CA THR A 212 -4.19 -19.15 10.31
C THR A 212 -3.49 -20.46 9.97
N ILE A 213 -2.18 -20.59 10.18
CA ILE A 213 -1.44 -21.84 9.94
C ILE A 213 -1.96 -22.95 10.87
N SER A 214 -2.17 -22.64 12.15
CA SER A 214 -2.67 -23.58 13.16
C SER A 214 -4.10 -24.03 12.90
N GLU A 215 -4.99 -23.12 12.49
CA GLU A 215 -6.37 -23.41 12.09
C GLU A 215 -6.44 -24.37 10.89
N ASN A 216 -5.43 -24.30 10.01
CA ASN A 216 -5.24 -25.23 8.89
C ASN A 216 -4.55 -26.54 9.29
N GLN A 217 -4.33 -26.79 10.58
CA GLN A 217 -3.67 -27.98 11.12
C GLN A 217 -2.25 -28.19 10.56
N ALA A 218 -1.59 -27.10 10.17
CA ALA A 218 -0.22 -27.10 9.67
C ALA A 218 0.76 -26.60 10.75
N GLN A 219 2.03 -26.96 10.60
CA GLN A 219 3.11 -26.51 11.46
C GLN A 219 3.85 -25.31 10.83
N ALA A 220 4.02 -24.23 11.59
CA ALA A 220 4.78 -23.06 11.16
C ALA A 220 6.28 -23.25 11.39
N TYR A 221 7.08 -23.08 10.33
CA TYR A 221 8.54 -23.01 10.37
C TYR A 221 9.00 -21.60 10.01
N ILE A 222 8.73 -20.67 10.93
CA ILE A 222 9.00 -19.25 10.76
C ILE A 222 9.94 -18.79 11.88
N PRO A 223 11.11 -18.17 11.56
CA PRO A 223 12.03 -17.71 12.59
C PRO A 223 11.37 -16.70 13.52
N VAL A 224 11.56 -16.88 14.84
CA VAL A 224 11.01 -15.99 15.86
C VAL A 224 11.51 -14.56 15.66
N SER A 225 10.57 -13.61 15.65
CA SER A 225 10.88 -12.18 15.70
C SER A 225 11.26 -11.78 17.13
N GLU A 226 12.33 -10.98 17.28
CA GLU A 226 12.73 -10.41 18.58
C GLU A 226 11.72 -9.39 19.10
N SER A 227 10.82 -8.91 18.23
CA SER A 227 9.84 -7.87 18.53
C SER A 227 8.45 -8.46 18.46
N VAL A 228 7.78 -8.64 19.61
CA VAL A 228 6.36 -8.97 19.63
C VAL A 228 5.59 -7.73 20.01
N TYR A 229 4.66 -7.36 19.13
CA TYR A 229 3.88 -6.14 19.28
C TYR A 229 2.40 -6.46 19.48
N ARG A 230 1.78 -5.79 20.45
CA ARG A 230 0.32 -5.63 20.52
C ARG A 230 -0.01 -4.32 19.83
N ILE A 231 0.07 -4.32 18.50
CA ILE A 231 -0.30 -3.18 17.68
C ILE A 231 -1.60 -3.50 16.95
N ASP A 232 -2.41 -2.45 16.78
CA ASP A 232 -3.55 -2.49 15.90
C ASP A 232 -3.06 -2.59 14.44
N GLU A 233 -2.95 -3.82 13.93
CA GLU A 233 -2.47 -4.11 12.58
C GLU A 233 -3.42 -3.58 11.48
N SER A 234 -4.67 -3.22 11.84
CA SER A 234 -5.56 -2.51 10.91
C SER A 234 -5.11 -1.07 10.64
N ARG A 235 -4.36 -0.48 11.57
CA ARG A 235 -3.90 0.92 11.50
C ARG A 235 -2.42 1.07 11.27
N TYR A 236 -1.62 0.08 11.60
CA TYR A 236 -0.18 0.14 11.47
C TYR A 236 0.37 -1.18 10.93
N SER A 237 1.26 -1.07 9.96
CA SER A 237 1.92 -2.20 9.33
C SER A 237 3.42 -2.00 9.42
N TYR A 238 4.17 -3.07 9.61
CA TYR A 238 5.62 -3.01 9.71
C TYR A 238 6.27 -3.37 8.36
N ASN A 239 6.93 -2.41 7.73
CA ASN A 239 7.74 -2.65 6.56
C ASN A 239 9.13 -3.14 7.01
N LYS A 240 9.40 -4.43 6.73
CA LYS A 240 10.66 -5.09 7.07
C LYS A 240 11.86 -4.52 6.32
N ASP A 241 11.63 -4.18 5.06
CA ASP A 241 12.66 -3.79 4.12
C ASP A 241 13.29 -2.48 4.61
N SER A 242 12.47 -1.55 5.09
CA SER A 242 12.94 -0.28 5.65
C SER A 242 13.13 -0.23 7.17
N ASP A 243 12.75 -1.28 7.92
CA ASP A 243 12.65 -1.29 9.40
C ASP A 243 11.82 -0.09 9.91
N GLN A 244 10.64 0.10 9.31
CA GLN A 244 9.75 1.21 9.63
C GLN A 244 8.31 0.72 9.82
N TRP A 245 7.60 1.33 10.76
CA TRP A 245 6.16 1.23 10.83
C TRP A 245 5.52 2.26 9.91
N VAL A 246 4.49 1.84 9.20
CA VAL A 246 3.67 2.66 8.31
C VAL A 246 2.25 2.66 8.85
N CYS A 247 1.62 3.82 8.98
CA CYS A 247 0.21 3.90 9.36
C CYS A 247 -0.71 3.78 8.14
N ASP A 248 -2.00 3.49 8.37
CA ASP A 248 -3.09 3.50 7.40
C ASP A 248 -3.12 4.73 6.45
N PHE A 249 -2.68 5.88 6.95
CA PHE A 249 -2.57 7.14 6.22
C PHE A 249 -1.20 7.33 5.50
N GLY A 250 -0.39 6.28 5.46
CA GLY A 250 0.91 6.21 4.78
C GLY A 250 2.04 7.02 5.42
N ASN A 251 1.86 7.54 6.64
CA ASN A 251 2.98 8.12 7.38
C ASN A 251 3.88 6.98 7.89
N TYR A 252 5.18 7.23 8.05
CA TYR A 252 6.13 6.22 8.47
C TYR A 252 7.06 6.72 9.59
N THR A 253 7.68 5.77 10.28
CA THR A 253 8.62 6.06 11.37
C THR A 253 9.99 6.44 10.86
N ILE A 254 10.54 7.55 11.35
CA ILE A 254 11.85 8.07 10.92
C ILE A 254 12.96 7.78 11.93
N GLU A 255 12.59 7.46 13.16
CA GLU A 255 13.51 7.26 14.29
C GLU A 255 13.10 5.98 15.05
N LYS A 256 14.09 5.11 15.30
CA LYS A 256 13.99 3.89 16.12
C LYS A 256 15.04 3.96 17.22
N LYS A 257 14.65 3.76 18.47
CA LYS A 257 15.56 3.76 19.63
C LYS A 257 15.23 2.63 20.58
N ARG A 258 16.24 1.90 21.05
CA ARG A 258 16.10 0.86 22.07
C ARG A 258 16.09 1.49 23.46
N PHE A 259 15.21 1.02 24.31
CA PHE A 259 15.10 1.42 25.71
C PHE A 259 15.02 0.19 26.60
N LYS A 260 15.55 0.33 27.81
CA LYS A 260 15.46 -0.66 28.89
C LYS A 260 14.79 0.00 30.09
N LYS A 261 13.71 -0.61 30.57
CA LYS A 261 13.06 -0.19 31.81
C LYS A 261 13.87 -0.69 33.01
N LYS A 262 13.66 -0.06 34.16
CA LYS A 262 14.31 -0.46 35.43
C LYS A 262 13.99 -1.89 35.85
N ASP A 263 12.84 -2.41 35.43
CA ASP A 263 12.40 -3.79 35.67
C ASP A 263 12.99 -4.83 34.69
N GLY A 264 13.97 -4.43 33.87
CA GLY A 264 14.66 -5.30 32.94
C GLY A 264 13.98 -5.46 31.57
N ARG A 265 12.72 -5.04 31.42
CA ARG A 265 12.00 -5.11 30.13
C ARG A 265 12.61 -4.18 29.10
N GLU A 266 12.77 -4.68 27.89
CA GLU A 266 13.34 -3.93 26.78
C GLU A 266 12.31 -3.69 25.69
N PHE A 267 12.40 -2.55 25.03
CA PHE A 267 11.45 -2.16 23.99
C PHE A 267 12.08 -1.16 23.01
N TYR A 268 11.61 -1.14 21.78
CA TYR A 268 11.92 -0.12 20.79
C TYR A 268 10.85 0.96 20.79
N LYS A 269 11.26 2.23 20.84
CA LYS A 269 10.38 3.33 20.45
C LYS A 269 10.60 3.68 19.00
N TYR A 270 9.52 3.64 18.25
CA TYR A 270 9.46 4.13 16.88
C TYR A 270 8.66 5.42 16.84
N LYS A 271 9.24 6.46 16.25
CA LYS A 271 8.63 7.79 16.16
C LYS A 271 8.33 8.13 14.70
N PHE A 272 7.06 8.47 14.46
CA PHE A 272 6.57 8.88 13.14
C PHE A 272 7.17 10.22 12.72
N ASP A 273 7.15 10.48 11.41
CA ASP A 273 7.46 11.83 10.93
C ASP A 273 6.46 12.83 11.52
N LYS A 274 7.00 13.85 12.19
CA LYS A 274 6.23 14.84 12.94
C LYS A 274 5.46 15.78 12.03
N GLN A 275 6.04 16.18 10.91
CA GLN A 275 5.39 17.10 9.98
C GLN A 275 4.19 16.42 9.30
N ASN A 276 4.36 15.15 8.97
CA ASN A 276 3.32 14.29 8.45
C ASN A 276 2.18 14.03 9.45
N CYS A 277 2.47 13.83 10.73
CA CYS A 277 1.43 13.77 11.77
C CYS A 277 0.71 15.12 11.96
N ARG A 278 1.44 16.24 11.84
CA ARG A 278 0.88 17.60 11.98
C ARG A 278 -0.13 17.91 10.88
N ASP A 279 0.20 17.55 9.64
CA ASP A 279 -0.60 17.85 8.45
C ASP A 279 -1.66 16.77 8.17
N CYS A 280 -1.82 15.78 9.06
CA CYS A 280 -2.80 14.70 8.92
C CYS A 280 -4.21 15.16 9.32
N PRO A 281 -5.25 14.91 8.50
CA PRO A 281 -6.64 15.26 8.84
C PRO A 281 -7.17 14.48 10.05
N TYR A 282 -6.69 13.26 10.28
CA TYR A 282 -7.10 12.40 11.40
C TYR A 282 -6.25 12.59 12.66
N ARG A 283 -5.55 13.73 12.77
CA ARG A 283 -4.61 13.98 13.86
C ARG A 283 -5.28 13.94 15.24
N GLU A 284 -6.42 14.60 15.39
CA GLU A 284 -7.14 14.70 16.68
C GLU A 284 -7.66 13.33 17.16
N GLU A 285 -8.03 12.46 16.23
CA GLU A 285 -8.46 11.08 16.52
C GLU A 285 -7.27 10.14 16.82
N CYS A 286 -6.12 10.37 16.18
CA CYS A 286 -4.95 9.50 16.28
C CYS A 286 -4.02 9.84 17.46
N LEU A 287 -3.89 11.13 17.79
CA LEU A 287 -3.01 11.63 18.85
C LEU A 287 -3.83 12.00 20.09
N HIS A 288 -3.53 11.33 21.21
CA HIS A 288 -4.14 11.71 22.48
C HIS A 288 -3.49 12.98 23.05
N ALA A 289 -4.32 13.92 23.51
CA ALA A 289 -3.92 15.10 24.28
C ALA A 289 -2.92 16.03 23.54
N ARG A 290 -1.89 16.51 24.25
CA ARG A 290 -0.89 17.48 23.76
C ARG A 290 0.20 16.84 22.87
N ALA A 291 0.02 15.59 22.44
CA ALA A 291 1.02 14.89 21.64
C ALA A 291 1.19 15.56 20.26
N LYS A 292 2.44 15.78 19.86
CA LYS A 292 2.78 16.40 18.57
C LYS A 292 3.11 15.37 17.47
N VAL A 293 3.28 14.10 17.85
CA VAL A 293 3.74 13.02 16.97
C VAL A 293 3.30 11.68 17.54
N LYS A 294 2.99 10.72 16.67
CA LYS A 294 2.71 9.35 17.08
C LYS A 294 4.02 8.63 17.43
N ILE A 295 3.99 7.87 18.51
CA ILE A 295 5.09 6.98 18.93
C ILE A 295 4.49 5.59 19.15
N LEU A 296 5.17 4.57 18.65
CA LEU A 296 4.87 3.17 18.92
C LEU A 296 5.97 2.59 19.81
N ASP A 297 5.57 1.97 20.90
CA ASP A 297 6.46 1.27 21.82
C ASP A 297 6.30 -0.24 21.55
N ILE A 298 7.35 -0.86 21.00
CA ILE A 298 7.39 -2.27 20.61
C ILE A 298 8.22 -3.04 21.63
N SER A 299 7.60 -3.92 22.39
CA SER A 299 8.34 -4.77 23.32
C SER A 299 9.28 -5.71 22.59
N ILE A 300 10.51 -5.81 23.09
CA ILE A 300 11.45 -6.86 22.71
C ILE A 300 11.08 -8.07 23.58
N ASN A 301 11.00 -9.24 22.97
CA ASN A 301 10.40 -10.44 23.53
C ASN A 301 10.76 -10.66 25.02
N THR A 302 9.74 -10.70 25.86
CA THR A 302 9.79 -11.28 27.21
C THR A 302 9.18 -12.69 27.08
N PRO A 303 9.63 -13.71 27.85
CA PRO A 303 9.36 -15.14 27.62
C PRO A 303 7.90 -15.62 27.45
N GLU A 304 6.91 -14.76 27.62
CA GLU A 304 5.48 -15.10 27.62
C GLU A 304 4.89 -15.37 26.22
N PHE A 305 5.55 -15.00 25.12
CA PHE A 305 5.11 -15.33 23.76
C PHE A 305 5.64 -16.68 23.23
N TYR A 306 6.51 -17.36 23.99
CA TYR A 306 7.15 -18.60 23.56
C TYR A 306 6.27 -19.84 23.74
N GLU A 307 5.16 -19.74 24.46
CA GLU A 307 4.25 -20.88 24.71
C GLU A 307 3.45 -21.32 23.47
N TYR A 308 3.48 -20.53 22.37
CA TYR A 308 2.79 -20.87 21.12
C TYR A 308 3.71 -21.44 20.02
N SER A 309 4.99 -21.70 20.31
CA SER A 309 5.97 -22.15 19.32
C SER A 309 6.78 -23.39 19.74
N GLN A 310 6.23 -24.22 20.63
CA GLN A 310 6.76 -25.56 20.91
C GLN A 310 5.76 -26.62 20.47
#